data_AF-A0AAE5TI04-F1
#
_entry.id   AF-A0AAE5TI04-F1
#
_cell.length_a   1.000
_cell.length_b   1.000
_cell.length_c   1.000
_cell.angle_alpha   90.00
_cell.angle_beta   90.00
_cell.angle_gamma   90.00
#
_symmetry.space_group_name_H-M   'P 1'
#
loop_
_entity.id
_entity.type
_entity.pdbx_description
1 polymer ?
#
loop_
_entity_poly.entity_id
_entity_poly.type
_entity_poly.pdbx_seq_one_letter_code
_entity_poly.pdbx_strand_id
1 'polypeptide(L)'
;MKKIAVLIWFCSFSSLLSAVEQVSPELNRIDAIQQQRQAEQIQQQSELLRSDADVRMEIYSEKTTALPLNESPCYNIHHLSLLDYASDNTIKPSQFQWALNQAMSQLNLTLPHCFGAQGLGILMKQVQNNLIERGYITTRVVASEQDLTQGADESPNDFGKNH
;
A
#
# COMPACT_ATOMS: atom_id res chain seq x y z
N MET A 1 79.11 25.69 -2.80
CA MET A 1 78.16 25.27 -3.87
C MET A 1 78.84 24.25 -4.77
N LYS A 2 78.53 22.97 -4.64
CA LYS A 2 79.05 21.94 -5.56
C LYS A 2 77.88 21.05 -5.97
N LYS A 3 77.43 21.26 -7.20
CA LYS A 3 76.36 20.56 -7.90
C LYS A 3 76.88 19.16 -8.25
N ILE A 4 76.12 18.11 -7.94
CA ILE A 4 76.44 16.74 -8.36
C ILE A 4 75.48 16.38 -9.48
N ALA A 5 76.03 16.23 -10.67
CA ALA A 5 75.33 15.84 -11.88
C ALA A 5 75.03 14.34 -11.83
N VAL A 6 73.79 13.98 -12.14
CA VAL A 6 73.35 12.59 -12.31
C VAL A 6 73.72 12.17 -13.74
N LEU A 7 74.73 11.31 -13.85
CA LEU A 7 75.07 10.64 -15.10
C LEU A 7 74.10 9.48 -15.30
N ILE A 8 73.21 9.63 -16.27
CA ILE A 8 72.32 8.57 -16.75
C ILE A 8 73.17 7.60 -17.57
N TRP A 9 73.51 6.46 -16.96
CA TRP A 9 74.13 5.35 -17.66
C TRP A 9 73.03 4.47 -18.26
N PHE A 10 72.88 4.53 -19.59
CA PHE A 10 72.08 3.58 -20.35
C PHE A 10 72.71 2.19 -20.25
N CYS A 11 72.21 1.37 -19.32
CA CYS A 11 72.37 -0.08 -19.40
C CYS A 11 71.41 -0.60 -20.47
N SER A 12 71.93 -0.75 -21.69
CA SER A 12 71.41 -1.74 -22.63
C SER A 12 71.62 -3.12 -22.00
N PHE A 13 70.63 -3.59 -21.23
CA PHE A 13 70.55 -4.97 -20.78
C PHE A 13 69.26 -5.60 -21.29
N SER A 14 69.48 -6.67 -22.02
CA SER A 14 68.56 -7.54 -22.73
C SER A 14 67.28 -7.91 -21.98
N SER A 15 66.22 -8.05 -22.77
CA SER A 15 65.03 -8.85 -22.51
C SER A 15 64.12 -8.36 -21.37
N LEU A 16 63.10 -7.59 -21.75
CA LEU A 16 61.84 -7.55 -21.01
C LEU A 16 61.26 -8.97 -20.97
N LEU A 17 61.52 -9.71 -19.89
CA LEU A 17 60.71 -10.85 -19.52
C LEU A 17 59.40 -10.27 -19.00
N SER A 18 58.36 -10.26 -19.83
CA SER A 18 57.00 -10.07 -19.33
C SER A 18 56.74 -11.18 -18.32
N ALA A 19 56.67 -10.84 -17.03
CA ALA A 19 55.98 -11.69 -16.08
C ALA A 19 54.52 -11.70 -16.53
N VAL A 20 54.13 -12.72 -17.32
CA VAL A 20 52.72 -13.06 -17.44
C VAL A 20 52.34 -13.49 -16.04
N GLU A 21 51.56 -12.65 -15.36
CA GLU A 21 50.86 -13.04 -14.15
C GLU A 21 49.91 -14.16 -14.58
N GLN A 22 50.41 -15.40 -14.53
CA GLN A 22 49.62 -16.57 -14.86
C GLN A 22 48.59 -16.70 -13.74
N VAL A 23 47.44 -16.07 -13.94
CA VAL A 23 46.24 -16.30 -13.12
C VAL A 23 46.09 -17.80 -13.02
N SER A 24 46.37 -18.34 -11.83
CA SER A 24 46.45 -19.77 -11.65
C SER A 24 45.08 -20.37 -12.01
N PRO A 25 45.03 -21.55 -12.65
CA PRO A 25 43.76 -22.20 -12.95
C PRO A 25 42.93 -22.40 -11.68
N GLU A 26 43.57 -22.47 -10.52
CA GLU A 26 42.93 -22.53 -9.22
C GLU A 26 42.25 -21.21 -8.81
N LEU A 27 42.87 -20.06 -9.06
CA LEU A 27 42.26 -18.75 -8.77
C LEU A 27 41.00 -18.53 -9.62
N ASN A 28 41.06 -18.90 -10.91
CA ASN A 28 39.88 -18.87 -11.79
C ASN A 28 38.73 -19.77 -11.29
N ARG A 29 39.06 -20.93 -10.69
CA ARG A 29 38.04 -21.83 -10.11
C ARG A 29 37.45 -21.26 -8.83
N ILE A 30 38.27 -20.64 -7.98
CA ILE A 30 37.81 -19.98 -6.75
C ILE A 30 36.88 -18.82 -7.09
N ASP A 31 37.24 -17.99 -8.08
CA ASP A 31 36.42 -16.87 -8.54
C ASP A 31 35.09 -17.35 -9.13
N ALA A 32 35.10 -18.42 -9.94
CA ALA A 32 33.87 -19.01 -10.48
C ALA A 32 32.94 -19.53 -9.38
N ILE A 33 33.49 -20.22 -8.37
CA ILE A 33 32.71 -20.71 -7.21
C ILE A 33 32.16 -19.54 -6.39
N GLN A 34 32.93 -18.47 -6.23
CA GLN A 34 32.50 -17.30 -5.48
C GLN A 34 31.38 -16.53 -6.20
N GLN A 35 31.47 -16.38 -7.52
CA GLN A 35 30.42 -15.81 -8.35
C GLN A 35 29.13 -16.64 -8.29
N GLN A 36 29.25 -17.97 -8.33
CA GLN A 36 28.08 -18.86 -8.25
C GLN A 36 27.37 -18.74 -6.89
N ARG A 37 28.11 -18.71 -5.78
CA ARG A 37 27.52 -18.49 -4.44
C ARG A 37 26.80 -17.14 -4.33
N GLN A 38 27.36 -16.07 -4.91
CA GLN A 38 26.70 -14.76 -4.91
C GLN A 38 25.40 -14.80 -5.73
N ALA A 39 25.40 -15.46 -6.89
CA ALA A 39 24.20 -15.60 -7.72
C ALA A 39 23.09 -16.37 -6.98
N GLU A 40 23.44 -17.47 -6.30
CA GLU A 40 22.50 -18.27 -5.51
C GLU A 40 21.91 -17.47 -4.34
N GLN A 41 22.72 -16.66 -3.63
CA GLN A 41 22.24 -15.79 -2.56
C GLN A 41 21.25 -14.72 -3.06
N ILE A 42 21.56 -14.09 -4.20
CA ILE A 42 20.68 -13.09 -4.81
C ILE A 42 19.37 -13.73 -5.25
N GLN A 43 19.40 -14.94 -5.79
CA GLN A 43 18.19 -15.69 -6.17
C GLN A 43 17.32 -16.00 -4.95
N GLN A 44 17.90 -16.55 -3.89
CA GLN A 44 17.17 -16.83 -2.64
C GLN A 44 16.55 -15.57 -2.03
N GLN A 45 17.29 -14.46 -2.01
CA GLN A 45 16.76 -13.18 -1.53
C GLN A 45 15.63 -12.67 -2.43
N SER A 46 15.73 -12.83 -3.75
CA SER A 46 14.68 -12.45 -4.69
C SER A 46 13.42 -13.28 -4.52
N GLU A 47 13.53 -14.58 -4.21
CA GLU A 47 12.38 -15.46 -3.96
C GLU A 47 11.66 -15.10 -2.66
N LEU A 48 12.41 -14.77 -1.59
CA LEU A 48 11.85 -14.27 -0.33
C LEU A 48 11.11 -12.93 -0.50
N LEU A 49 11.60 -12.06 -1.38
CA LEU A 49 10.99 -10.76 -1.68
C LEU A 49 9.88 -10.83 -2.74
N ARG A 50 9.72 -11.96 -3.45
CA ARG A 50 8.67 -12.16 -4.47
C ARG A 50 7.29 -12.49 -3.88
N SER A 51 7.21 -12.70 -2.58
CA SER A 51 5.94 -12.83 -1.86
C SER A 51 5.52 -11.46 -1.32
N ASP A 52 4.64 -10.77 -2.05
CA ASP A 52 3.57 -9.86 -1.54
C ASP A 52 3.29 -8.63 -2.45
N ALA A 53 3.30 -8.79 -3.78
CA ALA A 53 2.84 -7.71 -4.65
C ALA A 53 2.10 -8.21 -5.90
N ASP A 54 1.35 -9.31 -5.78
CA ASP A 54 0.16 -9.48 -6.61
C ASP A 54 -1.07 -9.06 -5.80
N VAL A 55 -1.00 -7.85 -5.21
CA VAL A 55 -2.23 -7.11 -4.92
C VAL A 55 -2.71 -6.63 -6.28
N ARG A 56 -3.45 -7.51 -6.95
CA ARG A 56 -4.23 -7.16 -8.12
C ARG A 56 -5.28 -6.16 -7.63
N MET A 57 -4.91 -4.87 -7.62
CA MET A 57 -5.89 -3.81 -7.60
C MET A 57 -6.70 -4.02 -8.87
N GLU A 58 -7.85 -4.67 -8.72
CA GLU A 58 -8.91 -4.60 -9.70
C GLU A 58 -9.39 -3.14 -9.70
N ILE A 59 -8.59 -2.27 -10.32
CA ILE A 59 -9.01 -0.95 -10.78
C ILE A 59 -9.88 -1.20 -12.01
N TYR A 60 -10.89 -2.05 -11.88
CA TYR A 60 -12.06 -1.91 -12.70
C TYR A 60 -12.82 -0.75 -12.09
N SER A 61 -12.61 0.43 -12.67
CA SER A 61 -13.58 1.52 -12.67
C SER A 61 -14.84 0.98 -13.38
N GLU A 62 -15.51 0.01 -12.75
CA GLU A 62 -16.89 -0.28 -13.07
C GLU A 62 -17.67 0.98 -12.74
N LYS A 63 -18.38 1.46 -13.76
CA LYS A 63 -19.36 2.54 -13.68
C LYS A 63 -20.08 2.46 -12.33
N THR A 64 -19.96 3.51 -11.54
CA THR A 64 -20.54 3.63 -10.21
C THR A 64 -21.96 3.06 -10.20
N THR A 65 -22.14 1.94 -9.51
CA THR A 65 -23.43 1.28 -9.32
C THR A 65 -24.30 2.23 -8.50
N ALA A 66 -25.52 2.52 -8.97
CA ALA A 66 -26.49 3.25 -8.18
C ALA A 66 -26.75 2.51 -6.85
N LEU A 67 -27.15 3.26 -5.81
CA LEU A 67 -27.52 2.64 -4.54
C LEU A 67 -28.73 1.70 -4.75
N PRO A 68 -28.74 0.52 -4.11
CA PRO A 68 -29.88 -0.39 -4.14
C PRO A 68 -31.10 0.29 -3.51
N LEU A 69 -32.27 0.13 -4.13
CA LEU A 69 -33.49 0.77 -3.66
C LEU A 69 -34.13 0.03 -2.47
N ASN A 70 -33.93 -1.28 -2.40
CA ASN A 70 -34.53 -2.15 -1.38
C ASN A 70 -33.46 -3.08 -0.82
N GLU A 71 -33.10 -2.88 0.45
CA GLU A 71 -32.23 -3.78 1.20
C GLU A 71 -32.97 -4.27 2.45
N SER A 72 -32.71 -5.51 2.87
CA SER A 72 -33.24 -6.06 4.12
C SER A 72 -32.25 -7.08 4.70
N PRO A 73 -31.79 -6.93 5.96
CA PRO A 73 -32.09 -5.82 6.87
C PRO A 73 -31.50 -4.49 6.36
N CYS A 74 -32.15 -3.38 6.68
CA CYS A 74 -31.62 -2.04 6.43
C CYS A 74 -31.79 -1.14 7.66
N TYR A 75 -30.87 -0.18 7.80
CA TYR A 75 -30.79 0.72 8.95
C TYR A 75 -30.87 2.17 8.47
N ASN A 76 -31.71 2.99 9.10
CA ASN A 76 -31.85 4.40 8.77
C ASN A 76 -30.64 5.19 9.29
N ILE A 77 -29.74 5.56 8.39
CA ILE A 77 -28.58 6.39 8.70
C ILE A 77 -28.94 7.86 8.49
N HIS A 78 -28.71 8.67 9.52
CA HIS A 78 -29.00 10.10 9.51
C HIS A 78 -27.75 10.95 9.25
N HIS A 79 -26.57 10.42 9.56
CA HIS A 79 -25.31 11.14 9.45
C HIS A 79 -24.19 10.20 8.99
N LEU A 80 -23.33 10.73 8.12
CA LEU A 80 -22.14 10.05 7.62
C LEU A 80 -20.94 10.97 7.80
N SER A 81 -19.86 10.44 8.38
CA SER A 81 -18.60 11.16 8.56
C SER A 81 -17.43 10.23 8.36
N LEU A 82 -16.35 10.74 7.76
CA LEU A 82 -15.06 10.07 7.75
C LEU A 82 -14.24 10.53 8.95
N LEU A 83 -13.65 9.57 9.63
CA LEU A 83 -12.81 9.77 10.80
C LEU A 83 -11.43 9.18 10.53
N ASP A 84 -10.38 9.87 10.97
CA ASP A 84 -9.02 9.32 10.89
C ASP A 84 -8.79 8.32 12.04
N TYR A 85 -8.16 7.20 11.71
CA TYR A 85 -7.77 6.18 12.69
C TYR A 85 -6.40 6.53 13.27
N ALA A 86 -6.38 7.09 14.47
CA ALA A 86 -5.15 7.41 15.19
C ALA A 86 -4.86 6.36 16.27
N SER A 87 -3.60 5.97 16.42
CA SER A 87 -3.14 4.98 17.41
C SER A 87 -3.32 5.43 18.86
N ASP A 88 -3.58 6.72 19.08
CA ASP A 88 -3.86 7.31 20.40
C ASP A 88 -5.35 7.24 20.78
N ASN A 89 -6.17 6.48 20.02
CA ASN A 89 -7.62 6.40 20.15
C ASN A 89 -8.34 7.76 20.01
N THR A 90 -7.68 8.77 19.43
CA THR A 90 -8.34 10.05 19.18
C THR A 90 -9.19 9.96 17.92
N ILE A 91 -10.48 10.26 18.06
CA ILE A 91 -11.41 10.38 16.95
C ILE A 91 -11.35 11.80 16.43
N LYS A 92 -10.88 11.98 15.20
CA LYS A 92 -10.81 13.29 14.54
C LYS A 92 -11.48 13.22 13.17
N PRO A 93 -12.16 14.30 12.74
CA PRO A 93 -12.67 14.41 11.38
C PRO A 93 -11.52 14.21 10.38
N SER A 94 -11.74 13.33 9.42
CA SER A 94 -10.73 13.04 8.41
C SER A 94 -10.55 14.21 7.46
N GLN A 95 -9.30 14.47 7.06
CA GLN A 95 -9.01 15.39 5.95
C GLN A 95 -9.66 14.93 4.62
N PHE A 96 -10.07 13.66 4.54
CA PHE A 96 -10.69 13.06 3.37
C PHE A 96 -12.21 13.21 3.31
N GLN A 97 -12.82 14.03 4.17
CA GLN A 97 -14.27 14.29 4.15
C GLN A 97 -14.79 14.73 2.77
N TRP A 98 -13.94 15.41 1.97
CA TRP A 98 -14.28 15.77 0.59
C TRP A 98 -14.60 14.55 -0.29
N ALA A 99 -13.95 13.41 -0.08
CA ALA A 99 -14.14 12.20 -0.87
C ALA A 99 -15.49 11.55 -0.57
N LEU A 100 -15.92 11.59 0.70
CA LEU A 100 -17.27 11.21 1.12
C LEU A 100 -18.31 12.12 0.48
N ASN A 101 -18.17 13.44 0.62
CA ASN A 101 -19.13 14.39 0.06
C ASN A 101 -19.27 14.23 -1.47
N GLN A 102 -18.16 14.00 -2.17
CA GLN A 102 -18.17 13.72 -3.61
C GLN A 102 -18.88 12.40 -3.93
N ALA A 103 -18.66 11.34 -3.15
CA ALA A 103 -19.34 10.06 -3.32
C ALA A 103 -20.86 10.18 -3.11
N MET A 104 -21.28 10.93 -2.08
CA MET A 104 -22.69 11.21 -1.84
C MET A 104 -23.33 11.91 -3.05
N SER A 105 -22.65 12.91 -3.63
CA SER A 105 -23.11 13.60 -4.83
C SER A 105 -23.17 12.68 -6.05
N GLN A 106 -22.17 11.82 -6.28
CA GLN A 106 -22.13 10.90 -7.42
C GLN A 106 -23.22 9.82 -7.34
N LEU A 107 -23.58 9.42 -6.13
CA LEU A 107 -24.62 8.42 -5.86
C LEU A 107 -26.03 9.04 -5.74
N ASN A 108 -26.15 10.37 -5.85
CA ASN A 108 -27.39 11.11 -5.53
C ASN A 108 -27.96 10.74 -4.15
N LEU A 109 -27.07 10.51 -3.18
CA LEU A 109 -27.45 10.11 -1.83
C LEU A 109 -27.89 11.34 -1.03
N THR A 110 -29.12 11.29 -0.54
CA THR A 110 -29.67 12.25 0.43
C THR A 110 -29.97 11.53 1.74
N LEU A 111 -29.52 12.10 2.85
CA LEU A 111 -29.83 11.59 4.19
C LEU A 111 -31.14 12.22 4.72
N PRO A 112 -31.91 11.49 5.56
CA PRO A 112 -31.68 10.11 5.98
C PRO A 112 -31.91 9.09 4.86
N HIS A 113 -31.17 7.98 4.89
CA HIS A 113 -31.27 6.89 3.90
C HIS A 113 -31.19 5.52 4.60
N CYS A 114 -31.96 4.54 4.11
CA CYS A 114 -31.86 3.17 4.61
C CYS A 114 -30.69 2.47 3.94
N PHE A 115 -29.70 2.06 4.72
CA PHE A 115 -28.55 1.31 4.24
C PHE A 115 -28.61 -0.14 4.71
N GLY A 116 -28.46 -1.07 3.77
CA GLY A 116 -27.99 -2.41 4.05
C GLY A 116 -26.49 -2.54 3.77
N ALA A 117 -25.98 -3.77 3.88
CA ALA A 117 -24.56 -4.05 3.65
C ALA A 117 -24.12 -3.73 2.21
N GLN A 118 -25.00 -3.89 1.23
CA GLN A 118 -24.68 -3.66 -0.18
C GLN A 118 -24.58 -2.17 -0.47
N GLY A 119 -25.55 -1.37 -0.02
CA GLY A 119 -25.53 0.09 -0.20
C GLY A 119 -24.32 0.72 0.49
N LEU A 120 -24.00 0.28 1.71
CA LEU A 120 -22.82 0.77 2.43
C LEU A 120 -21.52 0.39 1.71
N GLY A 121 -21.42 -0.84 1.21
CA GLY A 121 -20.27 -1.30 0.42
C GLY A 121 -20.06 -0.47 -0.85
N ILE A 122 -21.14 -0.12 -1.55
CA ILE A 122 -21.10 0.76 -2.73
C ILE A 122 -20.61 2.17 -2.35
N LEU A 123 -21.15 2.74 -1.27
CA LEU A 123 -20.70 4.05 -0.77
C LEU A 123 -19.20 4.02 -0.45
N MET A 124 -18.74 3.03 0.34
CA MET A 124 -17.34 2.89 0.70
C MET A 124 -16.43 2.72 -0.53
N LYS A 125 -16.84 1.90 -1.50
CA LYS A 125 -16.12 1.73 -2.77
C LYS A 125 -16.02 3.05 -3.53
N GLN A 126 -17.09 3.84 -3.58
CA GLN A 126 -17.08 5.12 -4.27
C GLN A 126 -16.19 6.15 -3.57
N VAL A 127 -16.16 6.19 -2.23
CA VAL A 127 -15.21 7.02 -1.48
C VAL A 127 -13.77 6.61 -1.79
N GLN A 128 -13.48 5.31 -1.78
CA GLN A 128 -12.16 4.79 -2.12
C GLN A 128 -11.75 5.17 -3.56
N ASN A 129 -12.66 5.10 -4.52
CA ASN A 129 -12.40 5.50 -5.90
C ASN A 129 -12.05 6.99 -5.99
N ASN A 130 -12.81 7.87 -5.31
CA ASN A 130 -12.53 9.30 -5.28
C ASN A 130 -11.13 9.61 -4.70
N LEU A 131 -10.68 8.84 -3.69
CA LEU A 131 -9.32 8.95 -3.16
C LEU A 131 -8.26 8.56 -4.20
N ILE A 132 -8.48 7.43 -4.89
CA ILE A 132 -7.59 6.94 -5.95
C ILE A 132 -7.50 7.96 -7.10
N GLU A 133 -8.62 8.54 -7.52
CA GLU A 133 -8.67 9.57 -8.58
C GLU A 133 -7.80 10.79 -8.28
N ARG A 134 -7.55 11.10 -7.00
CA ARG A 134 -6.65 12.18 -6.56
C ARG A 134 -5.25 11.71 -6.16
N GLY A 135 -4.91 10.44 -6.40
CA GLY A 135 -3.59 9.88 -6.15
C GLY A 135 -3.35 9.29 -4.75
N TYR A 136 -4.39 9.21 -3.90
CA TYR A 136 -4.30 8.61 -2.56
C TYR A 136 -4.42 7.08 -2.61
N ILE A 137 -3.46 6.42 -3.27
CA ILE A 137 -3.50 4.97 -3.54
C ILE A 137 -3.15 4.10 -2.32
N THR A 138 -2.50 4.66 -1.30
CA THR A 138 -2.14 3.96 -0.05
C THR A 138 -3.15 4.19 1.08
N THR A 139 -4.22 4.93 0.82
CA THR A 139 -5.29 5.20 1.80
C THR A 139 -6.39 4.16 1.65
N ARG A 140 -6.88 3.63 2.77
CA ARG A 140 -7.98 2.65 2.79
C ARG A 140 -9.16 3.17 3.61
N VAL A 141 -10.36 3.09 3.04
CA VAL A 141 -11.62 3.37 3.75
C VAL A 141 -12.14 2.09 4.39
N VAL A 142 -12.43 2.13 5.69
CA VAL A 142 -12.99 1.01 6.45
C VAL A 142 -14.21 1.48 7.24
N ALA A 143 -15.17 0.58 7.44
CA ALA A 143 -16.25 0.82 8.39
C ALA A 143 -15.68 0.64 9.81
N SER A 144 -16.00 1.56 10.71
CA SER A 144 -15.75 1.33 12.14
C SER A 144 -16.60 0.17 12.63
N GLU A 145 -16.16 -0.49 13.70
CA GLU A 145 -17.03 -1.40 14.45
C GLU A 145 -18.26 -0.60 14.92
N GLN A 146 -19.39 -0.82 14.27
CA GLN A 146 -20.66 -0.19 14.60
C GLN A 146 -21.33 -1.08 15.65
N ASP A 147 -21.58 -0.52 16.83
CA ASP A 147 -22.45 -1.16 17.81
C ASP A 147 -23.90 -1.07 17.31
N LEU A 148 -24.35 -2.09 16.59
CA LEU A 148 -25.70 -2.17 16.01
C LEU A 148 -26.81 -2.34 17.05
N THR A 149 -26.49 -2.31 18.36
CA THR A 149 -27.48 -2.38 19.43
C THR A 149 -28.25 -1.07 19.63
N GLN A 150 -27.70 0.08 19.23
CA GLN A 150 -28.35 1.38 19.48
C GLN A 150 -29.59 1.66 18.60
N GLY A 151 -29.84 0.85 17.58
CA GLY A 151 -31.04 0.93 16.74
C GLY A 151 -32.09 -0.15 17.04
N ALA A 152 -31.81 -1.09 17.95
CA ALA A 152 -32.69 -2.22 18.22
C ALA A 152 -33.67 -1.99 19.38
N ASP A 153 -33.56 -0.87 20.11
CA ASP A 153 -34.28 -0.68 21.39
C ASP A 153 -35.43 0.34 21.37
N GLU A 154 -35.74 0.97 20.23
CA GLU A 154 -37.01 1.73 20.09
C GLU A 154 -38.05 0.90 19.35
N SER A 155 -38.48 -0.20 19.99
CA SER A 155 -39.75 -0.84 19.70
C SER A 155 -40.87 -0.09 20.46
N PRO A 156 -41.84 0.56 19.78
CA PRO A 156 -42.90 1.30 20.44
C PRO A 156 -43.97 0.32 20.94
N ASN A 157 -43.70 -0.43 22.00
CA ASN A 157 -44.67 -1.34 22.63
C ASN A 157 -44.35 -1.63 24.10
N ASP A 158 -44.11 -0.61 24.92
CA ASP A 158 -44.36 -0.76 26.37
C ASP A 158 -44.65 0.58 27.07
N PHE A 159 -45.86 1.10 26.87
CA PHE A 159 -46.48 2.01 27.83
C PHE A 159 -47.82 1.38 28.24
N GLY A 160 -47.72 0.33 29.05
CA GLY A 160 -48.86 -0.51 29.41
C GLY A 160 -48.79 -1.08 30.81
N LYS A 161 -49.07 -0.23 31.81
CA LYS A 161 -49.50 -0.55 33.19
C LYS A 161 -48.39 -1.06 34.13
N ASN A 162 -48.33 -0.72 35.42
CA ASN A 162 -49.41 -0.70 36.42
C ASN A 162 -49.06 0.22 37.62
N HIS A 163 -50.12 0.48 38.37
CA HIS A 163 -50.20 0.99 39.74
C HIS A 163 -49.11 0.56 40.71
#